data_AF-A0AAV0MAV8-F1
#
_entry.id   AF-A0AAV0MAV8-F1
#
_cell.length_a   1.000
_cell.length_b   1.000
_cell.length_c   1.000
_cell.angle_alpha   90.00
_cell.angle_beta   90.00
_cell.angle_gamma   90.00
#
_symmetry.space_group_name_H-M   'P 1'
#
loop_
_entity.id
_entity.type
_entity.pdbx_description
1 polymer ?
#
loop_
_entity_poly.entity_id
_entity_poly.type
_entity_poly.pdbx_seq_one_letter_code
_entity_poly.pdbx_strand_id
1 'polypeptide(L)'
;MSNATEALHRRLAELSESLLAHLSAAPYAPLEGSSISVKFVLQSLLPKSAAGAAESQLRESIRNFVLASALLAASKSFAHELLSWIPHQLADAATAAFRDISDLYCQGDDERLVAELAPEVLLLLKDMIKESSIDNGTDGDEVSAASARAPVGFAILAAYQLRWFVTKVCCHFLVSLALRFGNVLSRGQGMICFIRLGKNVNAAEFGVYQDVVLDACCHNIASADEIWHLVVEMSVLLVSSIRRSNPKSH
;
A
#
# COMPACT_ATOMS: atom_id res chain seq x y z
N MET A 1 1.58 9.33 27.33
CA MET A 1 1.80 8.80 25.97
C MET A 1 2.91 7.73 25.93
N SER A 2 3.95 7.76 26.78
CA SER A 2 5.00 6.70 26.85
C SER A 2 4.45 5.27 26.99
N ASN A 3 3.49 5.05 27.89
CA ASN A 3 2.98 3.70 28.17
C ASN A 3 2.26 3.03 26.98
N ALA A 4 1.57 3.80 26.13
CA ALA A 4 0.84 3.25 24.97
C ALA A 4 1.82 2.86 23.86
N THR A 5 2.81 3.72 23.61
CA THR A 5 3.90 3.47 22.65
C THR A 5 4.72 2.26 23.07
N GLU A 6 5.06 2.13 24.36
CA GLU A 6 5.77 0.95 24.89
C GLU A 6 4.93 -0.33 24.81
N ALA A 7 3.62 -0.26 25.08
CA ALA A 7 2.72 -1.39 24.93
C ALA A 7 2.65 -1.87 23.47
N LEU A 8 2.59 -0.93 22.52
CA LEU A 8 2.60 -1.24 21.10
C LEU A 8 3.91 -1.89 20.65
N HIS A 9 5.06 -1.35 21.07
CA HIS A 9 6.37 -1.96 20.77
C HIS A 9 6.46 -3.39 21.30
N ARG A 10 6.02 -3.62 22.54
CA ARG A 10 6.02 -4.95 23.14
C ARG A 10 5.13 -5.91 22.36
N ARG A 11 3.90 -5.48 22.03
CA ARG A 11 2.97 -6.32 21.28
C ARG A 11 3.47 -6.63 19.87
N LEU A 12 4.07 -5.66 19.20
CA LEU A 12 4.66 -5.83 17.89
C LEU A 12 5.84 -6.81 17.90
N ALA A 13 6.67 -6.78 18.95
CA ALA A 13 7.73 -7.76 19.15
C ALA A 13 7.16 -9.18 19.39
N GLU A 14 6.18 -9.33 20.29
CA GLU A 14 5.51 -10.61 20.59
C GLU A 14 4.89 -11.24 19.32
N LEU A 15 4.17 -10.44 18.53
CA LEU A 15 3.54 -10.91 17.30
C LEU A 15 4.58 -11.26 16.22
N SER A 16 5.66 -10.49 16.13
CA SER A 16 6.75 -10.76 15.19
C SER A 16 7.49 -12.05 15.54
N GLU A 17 7.78 -12.29 16.82
CA GLU A 17 8.38 -13.54 17.29
C GLU A 17 7.48 -14.74 17.01
N SER A 18 6.17 -14.61 17.25
CA SER A 18 5.20 -15.65 16.91
C SER A 18 5.20 -15.95 15.42
N LEU A 19 5.13 -14.93 14.56
CA LEU A 19 5.16 -15.14 13.10
C LEU A 19 6.51 -15.72 12.63
N LEU A 20 7.63 -15.32 13.22
CA LEU A 20 8.95 -15.88 12.94
C LEU A 20 9.03 -17.37 13.30
N ALA A 21 8.45 -17.77 14.43
CA ALA A 21 8.37 -19.17 14.83
C ALA A 21 7.51 -20.01 13.87
N HIS A 22 6.36 -19.48 13.43
CA HIS A 22 5.54 -20.16 12.43
C HIS A 22 6.22 -20.22 11.05
N LEU A 23 6.93 -19.16 10.65
CA LEU A 23 7.71 -19.11 9.41
C LEU A 23 8.86 -20.13 9.43
N SER A 24 9.56 -20.26 10.55
CA SER A 24 10.69 -21.19 10.66
C SER A 24 10.22 -22.64 10.54
N ALA A 25 9.08 -22.98 11.16
CA ALA A 25 8.46 -24.31 11.09
C ALA A 25 7.82 -24.64 9.73
N ALA A 26 7.44 -23.63 8.93
CA ALA A 26 6.78 -23.87 7.65
C ALA A 26 7.72 -24.58 6.64
N PRO A 27 7.23 -25.61 5.92
CA PRO A 27 8.01 -26.31 4.91
C PRO A 27 8.31 -25.36 3.75
N TYR A 28 9.60 -25.09 3.52
CA TYR A 28 10.07 -24.19 2.47
C TYR A 28 10.91 -24.97 1.47
N ALA A 29 10.40 -25.09 0.25
CA ALA A 29 11.15 -25.56 -0.89
C ALA A 29 11.42 -24.34 -1.80
N PRO A 30 12.67 -23.84 -1.88
CA PRO A 30 13.00 -22.79 -2.83
C PRO A 30 12.77 -23.32 -4.25
N LEU A 31 12.14 -22.51 -5.11
CA LEU A 31 11.97 -22.85 -6.52
C LEU A 31 13.34 -22.94 -7.20
N GLU A 32 13.59 -24.04 -7.92
CA GLU A 32 14.80 -24.23 -8.71
C GLU A 32 14.92 -23.09 -9.74
N GLY A 33 16.02 -22.34 -9.67
CA GLY A 33 16.27 -21.17 -10.54
C GLY A 33 15.78 -19.82 -9.99
N SER A 34 15.10 -19.78 -8.84
CA SER A 34 14.78 -18.51 -8.17
C SER A 34 16.01 -17.98 -7.41
N SER A 35 16.42 -16.75 -7.71
CA SER A 35 17.53 -16.08 -7.02
C SER A 35 17.13 -15.46 -5.67
N ILE A 36 15.89 -15.67 -5.23
CA ILE A 36 15.33 -15.03 -4.03
C ILE A 36 14.78 -16.09 -3.07
N SER A 37 15.16 -15.97 -1.81
CA SER A 37 14.51 -16.70 -0.72
C SER A 37 13.36 -15.88 -0.13
N VAL A 38 12.12 -16.21 -0.49
CA VAL A 38 10.92 -15.50 0.02
C VAL A 38 10.83 -15.61 1.54
N LYS A 39 11.20 -16.78 2.09
CA LYS A 39 11.27 -16.99 3.55
C LYS A 39 12.25 -16.03 4.22
N PHE A 40 13.42 -15.78 3.62
CA PHE A 40 14.39 -14.81 4.14
C PHE A 40 13.88 -13.38 4.05
N VAL A 41 13.23 -12.99 2.95
CA VAL A 41 12.60 -11.66 2.81
C VAL A 41 11.59 -11.42 3.92
N LEU A 42 10.67 -12.37 4.16
CA LEU A 42 9.69 -12.28 5.24
C LEU A 42 10.35 -12.19 6.62
N GLN A 43 11.39 -12.98 6.88
CA GLN A 43 12.15 -12.93 8.14
C GLN A 43 12.94 -11.61 8.33
N SER A 44 13.33 -10.94 7.24
CA SER A 44 14.02 -9.65 7.28
C SER A 44 13.07 -8.48 7.54
N LEU A 45 11.80 -8.61 7.13
CA LEU A 45 10.77 -7.60 7.34
C LEU A 45 10.19 -7.65 8.76
N LEU A 46 10.26 -8.80 9.43
CA LEU A 46 9.76 -8.94 10.81
C LEU A 46 10.78 -8.36 11.82
N PRO A 47 10.38 -7.40 12.65
CA PRO A 47 11.26 -6.78 13.64
C PRO A 47 11.67 -7.79 14.72
N LYS A 48 12.98 -7.84 15.02
CA LYS A 48 13.60 -8.84 15.92
C LYS A 48 13.87 -8.35 17.34
N SER A 49 13.82 -7.04 17.59
CA SER A 49 13.97 -6.47 18.93
C SER A 49 13.56 -4.99 18.92
N ALA A 50 12.66 -4.62 19.83
CA ALA A 50 12.11 -3.28 19.97
C ALA A 50 12.60 -2.59 21.27
N ALA A 51 13.86 -2.80 21.66
CA ALA A 51 14.40 -2.22 22.88
C ALA A 51 14.83 -0.75 22.68
N GLY A 52 14.06 0.19 23.24
CA GLY A 52 14.48 1.59 23.44
C GLY A 52 14.41 2.50 22.21
N ALA A 53 13.53 2.19 21.27
CA ALA A 53 13.53 2.80 19.95
C ALA A 53 12.79 4.16 19.90
N ALA A 54 13.34 5.12 19.14
CA ALA A 54 12.70 6.41 18.88
C ALA A 54 11.39 6.23 18.09
N GLU A 55 10.48 7.21 18.14
CA GLU A 55 9.17 7.15 17.47
C GLU A 55 9.25 6.88 15.95
N SER A 56 10.34 7.33 15.30
CA SER A 56 10.63 7.04 13.90
C SER A 56 10.94 5.56 13.64
N GLN A 57 11.63 4.89 14.57
CA GLN A 57 11.95 3.46 14.49
C GLN A 57 10.71 2.60 14.74
N LEU A 58 9.77 3.06 15.56
CA LEU A 58 8.47 2.42 15.73
C LEU A 58 7.69 2.41 14.41
N ARG A 59 7.58 3.57 13.75
CA ARG A 59 6.85 3.69 12.48
C ARG A 59 7.43 2.78 11.41
N GLU A 60 8.76 2.71 11.30
CA GLU A 60 9.45 1.78 10.40
C GLU A 60 9.17 0.32 10.74
N SER A 61 9.17 -0.03 12.04
CA SER A 61 8.87 -1.39 12.49
C SER A 61 7.43 -1.79 12.17
N ILE A 62 6.47 -0.89 12.37
CA ILE A 62 5.07 -1.09 11.98
C ILE A 62 4.96 -1.25 10.46
N ARG A 63 5.60 -0.38 9.68
CA ARG A 63 5.62 -0.47 8.21
C ARG A 63 6.14 -1.82 7.74
N ASN A 64 7.29 -2.26 8.23
CA ASN A 64 7.91 -3.51 7.82
C ASN A 64 7.07 -4.73 8.25
N PHE A 65 6.47 -4.68 9.46
CA PHE A 65 5.53 -5.69 9.94
C PHE A 65 4.26 -5.78 9.08
N VAL A 66 3.67 -4.63 8.70
CA VAL A 66 2.50 -4.58 7.82
C VAL A 66 2.85 -5.09 6.43
N LEU A 67 4.02 -4.77 5.88
CA LEU A 67 4.51 -5.32 4.61
C LEU A 67 4.68 -6.84 4.63
N ALA A 68 5.20 -7.41 5.74
CA ALA A 68 5.28 -8.85 5.92
C ALA A 68 3.88 -9.48 6.01
N SER A 69 2.99 -8.88 6.79
CA SER A 69 1.61 -9.34 6.97
C SER A 69 0.81 -9.27 5.67
N ALA A 70 1.01 -8.21 4.87
CA ALA A 70 0.40 -8.04 3.56
C ALA A 70 0.80 -9.16 2.60
N LEU A 71 2.09 -9.49 2.54
CA LEU A 71 2.60 -10.56 1.66
C LEU A 71 2.06 -11.94 2.08
N LEU A 72 2.05 -12.22 3.39
CA LEU A 72 1.50 -13.45 3.95
C LEU A 72 -0.01 -13.56 3.71
N ALA A 73 -0.76 -12.48 3.89
CA ALA A 73 -2.21 -12.49 3.67
C ALA A 73 -2.56 -12.55 2.17
N ALA A 74 -1.73 -11.97 1.30
CA ALA A 74 -1.92 -12.01 -0.15
C ALA A 74 -1.82 -13.42 -0.72
N SER A 75 -1.02 -14.31 -0.10
CA SER A 75 -0.85 -15.70 -0.56
C SER A 75 -2.17 -16.49 -0.60
N LYS A 76 -3.14 -16.16 0.25
CA LYS A 76 -4.48 -16.78 0.25
C LYS A 76 -5.25 -16.53 -1.04
N SER A 77 -5.01 -15.38 -1.66
CA SER A 77 -5.84 -14.91 -2.78
C SER A 77 -5.36 -15.44 -4.12
N PHE A 78 -4.04 -15.68 -4.28
CA PHE A 78 -3.48 -16.14 -5.54
C PHE A 78 -2.13 -16.85 -5.31
N ALA A 79 -2.01 -18.06 -5.87
CA ALA A 79 -0.84 -18.91 -5.77
C ALA A 79 0.13 -18.63 -6.95
N HIS A 80 0.87 -17.51 -6.89
CA HIS A 80 2.15 -17.50 -7.62
C HIS A 80 3.03 -18.58 -7.00
N GLU A 81 3.81 -19.29 -7.82
CA GLU A 81 4.65 -20.40 -7.34
C GLU A 81 5.55 -19.99 -6.15
N LEU A 82 6.06 -18.76 -6.16
CA LEU A 82 6.85 -18.17 -5.07
C LEU A 82 6.13 -18.08 -3.70
N LEU A 83 4.79 -18.10 -3.68
CA LEU A 83 3.96 -17.97 -2.47
C LEU A 83 3.17 -19.24 -2.14
N SER A 84 3.18 -20.25 -3.01
CA SER A 84 2.36 -21.47 -2.87
C SER A 84 2.74 -22.33 -1.67
N TRP A 85 3.97 -22.21 -1.18
CA TRP A 85 4.47 -22.93 0.00
C TRP A 85 3.94 -22.37 1.33
N ILE A 86 3.36 -21.15 1.33
CA ILE A 86 2.89 -20.48 2.55
C ILE A 86 1.59 -21.15 3.03
N PRO A 87 1.57 -21.77 4.24
CA PRO A 87 0.37 -22.42 4.74
C PRO A 87 -0.75 -21.42 5.05
N HIS A 88 -2.01 -21.81 4.85
CA HIS A 88 -3.17 -20.96 5.17
C HIS A 88 -3.17 -20.51 6.64
N GLN A 89 -2.76 -21.38 7.57
CA GLN A 89 -2.70 -21.04 8.99
C GLN A 89 -1.72 -19.89 9.28
N LEU A 90 -0.59 -19.84 8.56
CA LEU A 90 0.37 -18.75 8.69
C LEU A 90 -0.20 -17.44 8.14
N ALA A 91 -0.92 -17.51 7.02
CA ALA A 91 -1.60 -16.35 6.46
C ALA A 91 -2.77 -15.86 7.34
N ASP A 92 -3.48 -16.77 8.02
CA ASP A 92 -4.49 -16.45 9.04
C ASP A 92 -3.86 -15.76 10.25
N ALA A 93 -2.77 -16.32 10.77
CA ALA A 93 -2.02 -15.75 11.87
C ALA A 93 -1.52 -14.33 11.55
N ALA A 94 -0.99 -14.12 10.33
CA ALA A 94 -0.56 -12.79 9.88
C ALA A 94 -1.72 -11.79 9.78
N THR A 95 -2.89 -12.24 9.31
CA THR A 95 -4.09 -11.39 9.23
C THR A 95 -4.59 -11.00 10.62
N ALA A 96 -4.59 -11.94 11.58
CA ALA A 96 -4.96 -11.68 12.97
C ALA A 96 -3.95 -10.73 13.64
N ALA A 97 -2.65 -10.98 13.46
CA ALA A 97 -1.60 -10.15 14.04
C ALA A 97 -1.63 -8.71 13.48
N PHE A 98 -1.98 -8.53 12.21
CA PHE A 98 -2.23 -7.20 11.65
C PHE A 98 -3.40 -6.48 12.35
N ARG A 99 -4.52 -7.18 12.58
CA ARG A 99 -5.68 -6.61 13.29
C ARG A 99 -5.34 -6.23 14.72
N ASP A 100 -4.60 -7.06 15.44
CA ASP A 100 -4.15 -6.74 16.80
C ASP A 100 -3.34 -5.43 16.86
N ILE A 101 -2.49 -5.17 15.85
CA ILE A 101 -1.74 -3.92 15.76
C ILE A 101 -2.65 -2.75 15.37
N SER A 102 -3.59 -2.97 14.45
CA SER A 102 -4.61 -1.99 14.06
C SER A 102 -5.49 -1.56 15.24
N ASP A 103 -5.91 -2.51 16.08
CA ASP A 103 -6.67 -2.27 17.30
C ASP A 103 -5.92 -1.34 18.27
N LEU A 104 -4.62 -1.58 18.46
CA LEU A 104 -3.80 -0.79 19.37
C LEU A 104 -3.37 0.58 18.79
N TYR A 105 -3.19 0.68 17.48
CA TYR A 105 -2.68 1.88 16.82
C TYR A 105 -3.79 2.83 16.35
N CYS A 106 -4.87 2.29 15.76
CA CYS A 106 -5.96 3.03 15.14
C CYS A 106 -7.34 2.71 15.75
N GLN A 107 -7.41 2.07 16.92
CA GLN A 107 -8.68 1.68 17.56
C GLN A 107 -9.53 0.72 16.71
N GLY A 108 -8.88 -0.11 15.90
CA GLY A 108 -9.50 -1.17 15.11
C GLY A 108 -9.94 -0.76 13.72
N ASP A 109 -9.54 0.43 13.29
CA ASP A 109 -9.72 0.90 11.93
C ASP A 109 -8.54 0.43 11.04
N ASP A 110 -8.70 -0.79 10.51
CA ASP A 110 -7.76 -1.41 9.56
C ASP A 110 -7.49 -0.50 8.34
N GLU A 111 -8.51 0.18 7.84
CA GLU A 111 -8.39 1.05 6.68
C GLU A 111 -7.55 2.28 7.00
N ARG A 112 -7.72 2.85 8.20
CA ARG A 112 -6.93 3.98 8.68
C ARG A 112 -5.45 3.65 8.84
N LEU A 113 -5.10 2.51 9.45
CA LEU A 113 -3.69 2.11 9.57
C LEU A 113 -3.05 1.96 8.19
N VAL A 114 -3.74 1.31 7.25
CA VAL A 114 -3.23 1.13 5.87
C VAL A 114 -3.14 2.48 5.16
N ALA A 115 -4.14 3.36 5.30
CA ALA A 115 -4.15 4.70 4.74
C ALA A 115 -3.00 5.58 5.26
N GLU A 116 -2.67 5.50 6.56
CA GLU A 116 -1.55 6.27 7.14
C GLU A 116 -0.17 5.82 6.63
N LEU A 117 -0.02 4.52 6.31
CA LEU A 117 1.23 3.94 5.78
C LEU A 117 1.33 3.97 4.25
N ALA A 118 0.20 4.02 3.56
CA ALA A 118 0.13 3.87 2.12
C ALA A 118 0.95 4.89 1.30
N PRO A 119 1.08 6.19 1.65
CA PRO A 119 1.91 7.11 0.88
C PRO A 119 3.38 6.68 0.82
N GLU A 120 3.89 6.15 1.93
CA GLU A 120 5.26 5.68 2.04
C GLU A 120 5.42 4.29 1.38
N VAL A 121 4.52 3.36 1.70
CA VAL A 121 4.58 1.99 1.19
C VAL A 121 4.37 1.91 -0.31
N LEU A 122 3.41 2.66 -0.86
CA LEU A 122 3.11 2.60 -2.29
C LEU A 122 4.25 3.16 -3.16
N LEU A 123 4.98 4.16 -2.66
CA LEU A 123 6.19 4.65 -3.31
C LEU A 123 7.32 3.62 -3.24
N LEU A 124 7.57 3.04 -2.05
CA LEU A 124 8.57 1.97 -1.88
C LEU A 124 8.31 0.78 -2.81
N LEU A 125 7.07 0.30 -2.87
CA LEU A 125 6.69 -0.83 -3.72
C LEU A 125 6.78 -0.48 -5.21
N LYS A 126 6.39 0.74 -5.59
CA LYS A 126 6.54 1.24 -6.96
C LYS A 126 8.00 1.25 -7.39
N ASP A 127 8.89 1.77 -6.56
CA ASP A 127 10.31 1.86 -6.89
C ASP A 127 10.94 0.46 -6.97
N MET A 128 10.58 -0.45 -6.07
CA MET A 128 10.99 -1.86 -6.12
C MET A 128 10.52 -2.57 -7.39
N ILE A 129 9.26 -2.34 -7.82
CA ILE A 129 8.74 -2.89 -9.07
C ILE A 129 9.51 -2.32 -10.27
N LYS A 130 9.73 -1.00 -10.30
CA LYS A 130 10.44 -0.33 -11.39
C LYS A 130 11.88 -0.80 -11.54
N GLU A 131 12.63 -0.85 -10.44
CA GLU A 131 14.02 -1.28 -10.43
C GLU A 131 14.19 -2.71 -10.94
N SER A 132 13.17 -3.54 -10.72
CA SER A 132 13.14 -4.94 -11.11
C SER A 132 12.46 -5.19 -12.48
N SER A 133 11.80 -4.18 -13.09
CA SER A 133 11.05 -4.29 -14.36
C SER A 133 11.71 -3.62 -15.57
N ILE A 134 12.95 -3.12 -15.47
CA ILE A 134 13.67 -2.57 -16.62
C ILE A 134 14.03 -3.72 -17.56
N ASP A 135 13.15 -3.95 -18.54
CA ASP A 135 13.40 -4.85 -19.66
C ASP A 135 14.33 -4.16 -20.67
N ASN A 136 15.30 -4.93 -21.18
CA ASN A 136 16.28 -4.45 -22.14
C ASN A 136 15.60 -4.25 -23.50
N GLY A 137 15.15 -3.04 -23.80
CA GLY A 137 14.64 -2.69 -25.12
C GLY A 137 15.18 -1.35 -25.60
N THR A 138 16.27 -1.39 -26.35
CA THR A 138 16.74 -0.35 -27.30
C THR A 138 17.02 1.05 -26.75
N ASP A 139 18.29 1.35 -26.45
CA ASP A 139 19.18 2.03 -27.41
C ASP A 139 20.52 2.42 -26.78
N GLY A 140 21.59 2.20 -27.54
CA GLY A 140 22.85 2.94 -27.42
C GLY A 140 23.89 2.34 -26.48
N ASP A 141 25.00 1.89 -27.08
CA ASP A 141 26.31 1.70 -26.44
C ASP A 141 26.56 2.69 -25.30
N GLU A 142 26.83 2.17 -24.11
CA GLU A 142 28.06 2.50 -23.39
C GLU A 142 28.23 1.56 -22.19
N VAL A 143 29.38 0.91 -22.14
CA VAL A 143 29.84 0.06 -21.06
C VAL A 143 29.76 0.82 -19.73
N SER A 144 28.81 0.47 -18.87
CA SER A 144 28.81 0.92 -17.48
C SER A 144 28.37 -0.21 -16.55
N ALA A 145 29.35 -0.63 -15.74
CA ALA A 145 29.34 -1.47 -14.55
C ALA A 145 28.14 -2.38 -14.28
N ALA A 146 28.45 -3.66 -14.01
CA ALA A 146 27.61 -4.63 -13.34
C ALA A 146 27.12 -4.15 -11.95
N SER A 147 26.15 -3.23 -11.92
CA SER A 147 25.28 -3.06 -10.77
C SER A 147 24.29 -4.22 -10.79
N ALA A 148 24.33 -5.06 -9.77
CA ALA A 148 23.50 -6.25 -9.64
C ALA A 148 22.01 -5.87 -9.72
N ARG A 149 21.40 -6.09 -10.89
CA ARG A 149 19.98 -5.79 -11.13
C ARG A 149 19.12 -6.59 -10.15
N ALA A 150 18.16 -5.91 -9.51
CA ALA A 150 17.27 -6.54 -8.53
C ALA A 150 16.48 -7.70 -9.18
N PRO A 151 16.58 -8.94 -8.65
CA PRO A 151 15.84 -10.09 -9.15
C PRO A 151 14.34 -9.84 -9.38
N VAL A 152 13.81 -10.31 -10.52
CA VAL A 152 12.37 -10.18 -10.91
C VAL A 152 11.41 -10.64 -9.81
N GLY A 153 11.81 -11.62 -9.00
CA GLY A 153 10.98 -12.06 -7.88
C GLY A 153 10.69 -10.95 -6.85
N PHE A 154 11.53 -9.90 -6.71
CA PHE A 154 11.23 -8.76 -5.84
C PHE A 154 10.07 -7.93 -6.38
N ALA A 155 10.02 -7.68 -7.69
CA ALA A 155 8.83 -7.06 -8.31
C ALA A 155 7.57 -7.90 -8.07
N ILE A 156 7.68 -9.23 -8.15
CA ILE A 156 6.53 -10.12 -7.90
C ILE A 156 6.06 -9.96 -6.45
N LEU A 157 6.95 -10.08 -5.45
CA LEU A 157 6.58 -9.90 -4.04
C LEU A 157 5.98 -8.51 -3.79
N ALA A 158 6.60 -7.47 -4.34
CA ALA A 158 6.11 -6.09 -4.22
C ALA A 158 4.73 -5.90 -4.83
N ALA A 159 4.44 -6.53 -5.99
CA ALA A 159 3.14 -6.48 -6.62
C ALA A 159 2.05 -7.16 -5.76
N TYR A 160 2.38 -8.27 -5.07
CA TYR A 160 1.46 -8.92 -4.14
C TYR A 160 1.18 -8.06 -2.90
N GLN A 161 2.21 -7.44 -2.33
CA GLN A 161 2.05 -6.48 -1.23
C GLN A 161 1.20 -5.29 -1.66
N LEU A 162 1.49 -4.72 -2.83
CA LEU A 162 0.77 -3.58 -3.41
C LEU A 162 -0.72 -3.92 -3.60
N ARG A 163 -1.00 -5.10 -4.15
CA ARG A 163 -2.37 -5.57 -4.33
C ARG A 163 -3.10 -5.70 -3.00
N TRP A 164 -2.48 -6.27 -1.97
CA TRP A 164 -3.10 -6.38 -0.65
C TRP A 164 -3.40 -5.00 -0.03
N PHE A 165 -2.48 -4.05 -0.18
CA PHE A 165 -2.74 -2.67 0.25
C PHE A 165 -3.95 -2.09 -0.49
N VAL A 166 -3.97 -2.21 -1.82
CA VAL A 166 -5.06 -1.73 -2.68
C VAL A 166 -6.41 -2.38 -2.36
N THR A 167 -6.45 -3.64 -1.92
CA THR A 167 -7.71 -4.28 -1.49
C THR A 167 -8.17 -3.85 -0.11
N LYS A 168 -7.28 -3.27 0.70
CA LYS A 168 -7.58 -2.76 2.04
C LYS A 168 -7.94 -1.28 2.07
N VAL A 169 -7.43 -0.49 1.12
CA VAL A 169 -7.83 0.90 1.01
C VAL A 169 -8.97 1.05 0.01
N CYS A 170 -10.04 1.75 0.41
CA CYS A 170 -11.12 2.13 -0.51
C CYS A 170 -10.54 2.89 -1.71
N CYS A 171 -11.17 2.77 -2.89
CA CYS A 171 -10.78 3.49 -4.11
C CYS A 171 -10.58 4.99 -3.87
N HIS A 172 -11.31 5.56 -2.91
CA HIS A 172 -11.14 6.92 -2.41
C HIS A 172 -9.68 7.28 -2.09
N PHE A 173 -8.99 6.47 -1.28
CA PHE A 173 -7.64 6.77 -0.81
C PHE A 173 -6.60 6.63 -1.93
N LEU A 174 -6.76 5.61 -2.77
CA LEU A 174 -5.88 5.40 -3.93
C LEU A 174 -5.97 6.55 -4.92
N VAL A 175 -7.16 7.07 -5.15
CA VAL A 175 -7.34 8.21 -6.02
C VAL A 175 -6.76 9.48 -5.38
N SER A 176 -7.02 9.71 -4.09
CA SER A 176 -6.45 10.84 -3.34
C SER A 176 -4.91 10.84 -3.36
N LEU A 177 -4.30 9.66 -3.25
CA LEU A 177 -2.86 9.50 -3.34
C LEU A 177 -2.34 9.68 -4.76
N ALA A 178 -3.00 9.11 -5.77
CA ALA A 178 -2.66 9.31 -7.17
C ALA A 178 -2.74 10.78 -7.57
N LEU A 179 -3.68 11.51 -6.98
CA LEU A 179 -3.83 12.95 -7.13
C LEU A 179 -2.72 13.72 -6.43
N ARG A 180 -2.39 13.39 -5.18
CA ARG A 180 -1.41 14.15 -4.38
C ARG A 180 0.06 13.85 -4.74
N PHE A 181 0.39 12.60 -5.08
CA PHE A 181 1.79 12.15 -5.26
C PHE A 181 2.05 11.54 -6.64
N GLY A 182 1.05 11.52 -7.53
CA GLY A 182 1.19 10.97 -8.87
C GLY A 182 1.92 11.88 -9.85
N ASN A 183 2.55 11.28 -10.87
CA ASN A 183 2.92 12.03 -12.07
C ASN A 183 1.66 12.45 -12.86
N VAL A 184 1.82 13.27 -13.90
CA VAL A 184 0.68 13.81 -14.68
C VAL A 184 -0.25 12.68 -15.17
N LEU A 185 0.32 11.55 -15.61
CA LEU A 185 -0.43 10.39 -16.09
C LEU A 185 -1.25 9.70 -14.99
N SER A 186 -0.66 9.42 -13.83
CA SER A 186 -1.39 8.84 -12.70
C SER A 186 -2.40 9.80 -12.08
N ARG A 187 -2.13 11.12 -12.13
CA ARG A 187 -3.08 12.17 -11.73
C ARG A 187 -4.29 12.16 -12.66
N GLY A 188 -4.07 12.09 -13.98
CA GLY A 188 -5.14 11.94 -14.97
C GLY A 188 -5.98 10.68 -14.75
N GLN A 189 -5.34 9.54 -14.50
CA GLN A 189 -6.06 8.29 -14.23
C GLN A 189 -6.86 8.33 -12.93
N GLY A 190 -6.31 8.96 -11.89
CA GLY A 190 -7.06 9.24 -10.65
C GLY A 190 -8.31 10.07 -10.93
N MET A 191 -8.18 11.11 -11.76
CA MET A 191 -9.29 11.96 -12.16
C MET A 191 -10.38 11.20 -12.93
N ILE A 192 -10.00 10.33 -13.88
CA ILE A 192 -10.93 9.46 -14.62
C ILE A 192 -11.69 8.52 -13.67
N CYS A 193 -11.01 7.97 -12.67
CA CYS A 193 -11.65 7.15 -11.63
C CYS A 193 -12.67 7.96 -10.83
N PHE A 194 -12.34 9.19 -10.42
CA PHE A 194 -13.31 10.07 -9.72
C PHE A 194 -14.53 10.42 -10.57
N ILE A 195 -14.33 10.71 -11.86
CA ILE A 195 -15.42 10.98 -12.81
C ILE A 195 -16.33 9.76 -12.93
N ARG A 196 -15.77 8.55 -13.02
CA ARG A 196 -16.55 7.31 -13.07
C ARG A 196 -17.27 7.06 -11.76
N LEU A 197 -16.64 7.29 -10.62
CA LEU A 197 -17.29 7.19 -9.31
C LEU A 197 -18.48 8.17 -9.22
N GLY A 198 -18.28 9.45 -9.54
CA GLY A 198 -19.35 10.46 -9.49
C GLY A 198 -20.51 10.21 -10.43
N LYS A 199 -20.29 9.45 -11.51
CA LYS A 199 -21.36 9.03 -12.44
C LYS A 199 -22.13 7.79 -11.97
N ASN A 200 -21.53 6.95 -11.12
CA ASN A 200 -22.09 5.64 -10.74
C ASN A 200 -22.50 5.54 -9.26
N VAL A 201 -22.09 6.50 -8.43
CA VAL A 201 -22.35 6.52 -6.99
C VAL A 201 -23.39 7.60 -6.68
N ASN A 202 -24.19 7.41 -5.61
CA ASN A 202 -25.20 8.40 -5.23
C ASN A 202 -24.55 9.70 -4.70
N ALA A 203 -25.31 10.80 -4.72
CA ALA A 203 -24.78 12.12 -4.39
C ALA A 203 -24.33 12.28 -2.93
N ALA A 204 -24.90 11.52 -1.99
CA ALA A 204 -24.51 11.56 -0.58
C ALA A 204 -23.16 10.87 -0.35
N GLU A 205 -22.97 9.69 -0.96
CA GLU A 205 -21.72 8.95 -0.94
C GLU A 205 -20.61 9.65 -1.75
N PHE A 206 -20.97 10.34 -2.83
CA PHE A 206 -19.99 11.13 -3.58
C PHE A 206 -19.61 12.44 -2.86
N GLY A 207 -20.52 13.00 -2.07
CA GLY A 207 -20.30 14.24 -1.32
C GLY A 207 -19.18 14.14 -0.28
N VAL A 208 -18.93 12.95 0.27
CA VAL A 208 -17.81 12.72 1.24
C VAL A 208 -16.43 12.94 0.62
N TYR A 209 -16.35 13.01 -0.72
CA TYR A 209 -15.12 13.25 -1.45
C TYR A 209 -14.83 14.73 -1.71
N GLN A 210 -15.73 15.63 -1.30
CA GLN A 210 -15.62 17.07 -1.54
C GLN A 210 -14.28 17.64 -1.06
N ASP A 211 -13.95 17.42 0.21
CA ASP A 211 -12.78 18.04 0.82
C ASP A 211 -11.49 17.49 0.22
N VAL A 212 -11.48 16.21 -0.16
CA VAL A 212 -10.30 15.56 -0.71
C VAL A 212 -10.05 15.96 -2.17
N VAL A 213 -11.13 16.14 -2.93
CA VAL A 213 -11.07 16.73 -4.27
C VAL A 213 -10.61 18.17 -4.22
N LEU A 214 -11.15 18.98 -3.30
CA LEU A 214 -10.76 20.38 -3.13
C LEU A 214 -9.30 20.49 -2.71
N ASP A 215 -8.87 19.67 -1.75
CA ASP A 215 -7.48 19.59 -1.29
C ASP A 215 -6.54 19.20 -2.44
N ALA A 216 -6.91 18.21 -3.24
CA ALA A 216 -6.18 17.81 -4.43
C ALA A 216 -6.08 18.94 -5.47
N CYS A 217 -7.17 19.70 -5.70
CA CYS A 217 -7.16 20.88 -6.56
C CYS A 217 -6.25 22.00 -6.01
N CYS A 218 -6.25 22.23 -4.69
CA CYS A 218 -5.42 23.23 -4.02
C CYS A 218 -3.92 22.88 -4.06
N HIS A 219 -3.56 21.59 -4.10
CA HIS A 219 -2.18 21.10 -4.23
C HIS A 219 -1.66 21.07 -5.68
N ASN A 220 -2.25 21.89 -6.56
CA ASN A 220 -1.73 22.19 -7.90
C ASN A 220 -1.71 21.00 -8.88
N ILE A 221 -2.72 20.12 -8.82
CA ILE A 221 -2.96 19.12 -9.88
C ILE A 221 -3.33 19.80 -11.20
N ALA A 222 -3.96 20.98 -11.13
CA ALA A 222 -4.32 21.83 -12.25
C ALA A 222 -3.12 22.39 -13.04
N SER A 223 -1.87 22.24 -12.59
CA SER A 223 -0.72 22.89 -13.22
C SER A 223 -0.24 22.25 -14.52
N ALA A 224 -0.85 21.15 -14.96
CA ALA A 224 -0.51 20.48 -16.21
C ALA A 224 -1.70 20.56 -17.17
N ASP A 225 -1.52 21.26 -18.29
CA ASP A 225 -2.56 21.49 -19.32
C ASP A 225 -3.22 20.19 -19.80
N GLU A 226 -2.48 19.08 -19.77
CA GLU A 226 -2.91 17.75 -20.23
C GLU A 226 -4.11 17.19 -19.45
N ILE A 227 -4.28 17.54 -18.16
CA ILE A 227 -5.32 16.98 -17.30
C ILE A 227 -6.41 17.98 -16.90
N TRP A 228 -6.32 19.23 -17.40
CA TRP A 228 -7.25 20.31 -17.07
C TRP A 228 -8.71 19.95 -17.40
N HIS A 229 -8.96 19.32 -18.55
CA HIS A 229 -10.29 18.90 -18.94
C HIS A 229 -10.94 17.93 -17.94
N LEU A 230 -10.15 17.02 -17.36
CA LEU A 230 -10.61 16.08 -16.34
C LEU A 230 -10.87 16.77 -15.00
N VAL A 231 -10.04 17.77 -14.64
CA VAL A 231 -10.23 18.59 -13.43
C VAL A 231 -11.58 19.32 -13.51
N VAL A 232 -11.87 19.94 -14.67
CA VAL A 232 -13.12 20.68 -14.90
C VAL A 232 -14.32 19.73 -14.85
N GLU A 233 -14.28 18.59 -15.56
CA GLU A 233 -15.39 17.63 -15.55
C GLU A 233 -15.68 17.10 -14.14
N MET A 234 -14.63 16.75 -13.38
CA MET A 234 -14.76 16.27 -12.02
C MET A 234 -15.33 17.35 -11.07
N SER A 235 -14.87 18.60 -11.20
CA SER A 235 -15.38 19.73 -10.40
C SER A 235 -16.86 19.99 -10.65
N VAL A 236 -17.29 19.92 -11.92
CA VAL A 236 -18.71 20.07 -12.29
C VAL A 236 -19.55 18.94 -11.71
N LEU A 237 -19.08 17.70 -11.76
CA LEU A 237 -19.76 16.55 -11.16
C LEU A 237 -19.90 16.70 -9.64
N LEU A 238 -18.83 17.10 -8.96
CA LEU A 238 -18.81 17.31 -7.51
C LEU A 238 -19.84 18.37 -7.09
N VAL A 239 -19.78 19.55 -7.71
CA VAL A 239 -20.72 20.66 -7.42
C VAL A 239 -22.17 20.26 -7.71
N SER A 240 -22.39 19.52 -8.81
CA SER A 240 -23.74 19.06 -9.20
C SER A 240 -24.30 18.03 -8.22
N SER A 241 -23.46 17.14 -7.69
CA SER A 241 -23.85 16.15 -6.69
C SER A 241 -24.12 16.80 -5.33
N ILE A 242 -23.26 17.70 -4.85
CA ILE A 242 -23.45 18.41 -3.58
C ILE A 242 -24.70 19.29 -3.62
N ARG A 243 -24.95 20.01 -4.72
CA ARG A 243 -26.15 20.86 -4.86
C ARG A 243 -27.45 20.08 -4.96
N ARG A 244 -27.45 18.86 -5.49
CA ARG A 244 -28.65 17.99 -5.48
C ARG A 244 -29.05 17.54 -4.09
N SER A 245 -28.11 17.42 -3.16
CA SER A 245 -28.34 17.00 -1.78
C SER A 245 -28.93 18.11 -0.89
N ASN A 246 -29.08 19.34 -1.40
CA ASN A 246 -29.69 20.47 -0.68
C ASN A 246 -30.98 20.94 -1.37
N PRO A 247 -32.16 20.36 -1.04
CA PRO A 247 -33.42 20.81 -1.62
C PRO A 247 -33.91 22.18 -1.13
N LYS A 248 -33.32 22.78 -0.08
CA LYS A 248 -33.80 24.07 0.48
C LYS A 248 -32.69 24.89 1.15
N SER A 249 -32.17 25.88 0.45
CA SER A 249 -31.77 27.16 1.06
C SER A 249 -32.26 28.26 0.13
N HIS A 250 -33.54 28.58 0.29
CA HIS A 250 -34.14 29.83 -0.17
C HIS A 250 -33.80 30.94 0.83
#